data_AF-A0A6N8XP19-F1
#
_entry.id   AF-A0A6N8XP19-F1
#
_cell.length_a   1.000
_cell.length_b   1.000
_cell.length_c   1.000
_cell.angle_alpha   90.00
_cell.angle_beta   90.00
_cell.angle_gamma   90.00
#
_symmetry.space_group_name_H-M   'P 1'
#
loop_
_entity.id
_entity.type
_entity.pdbx_description
1 polymer ?
#
loop_
_entity_poly.entity_id
_entity_poly.type
_entity_poly.pdbx_seq_one_letter_code
_entity_poly.pdbx_strand_id
1 'polypeptide(L)'
;MSDSGEPVGFTANSLSSVSLDPPLVLFCLDRGSYSFNHFETAKHFAVNVLTDLQQDVSAHFARPSEDKWRHVGYDLCSVGCPVFAETLAVFECRTHAVHDGGDHIIVVGEVVRFAHKAEGDPLLYYRGRYARIAPEDGPGNAGR
;
A
#
# COMPACT_ATOMS: atom_id res chain seq x y z
N MET A 1 -2.35 -2.39 -12.37
CA MET A 1 -3.00 -3.24 -13.38
C MET A 1 -1.89 -3.78 -14.27
N SER A 2 -1.86 -5.08 -14.53
CA SER A 2 -0.95 -5.70 -15.50
C SER A 2 -1.19 -5.14 -16.91
N ASP A 3 -0.28 -5.45 -17.84
CA ASP A 3 -0.43 -5.09 -19.25
C ASP A 3 -1.65 -5.75 -19.91
N SER A 4 -2.12 -6.89 -19.38
CA SER A 4 -3.37 -7.55 -19.78
C SER A 4 -4.63 -6.91 -19.18
N GLY A 5 -4.49 -5.89 -18.33
CA GLY A 5 -5.61 -5.24 -17.64
C GLY A 5 -6.11 -6.01 -16.42
N GLU A 6 -5.31 -6.92 -15.85
CA GLU A 6 -5.66 -7.65 -14.63
C GLU A 6 -5.12 -6.90 -13.39
N PRO A 7 -5.88 -6.85 -12.29
CA PRO A 7 -5.39 -6.25 -11.06
C PRO A 7 -4.27 -7.11 -10.45
N VAL A 8 -3.22 -6.44 -9.97
CA VAL A 8 -2.08 -7.06 -9.30
C VAL A 8 -1.88 -6.32 -7.98
N GLY A 9 -1.64 -7.06 -6.89
CA GLY A 9 -1.48 -6.45 -5.58
C GLY A 9 -0.92 -7.41 -4.54
N PHE A 10 -0.35 -6.82 -3.50
CA PHE A 10 0.24 -7.52 -2.37
C PHE A 10 0.18 -6.64 -1.13
N THR A 11 0.33 -7.26 0.04
CA THR A 11 0.47 -6.54 1.31
C THR A 11 1.94 -6.20 1.54
N ALA A 12 2.22 -4.92 1.81
CA ALA A 12 3.54 -4.44 2.18
C ALA A 12 3.48 -3.72 3.54
N ASN A 13 4.46 -3.96 4.39
CA ASN A 13 4.69 -3.19 5.62
C ASN A 13 6.03 -2.43 5.62
N SER A 14 6.73 -2.41 4.48
CA SER A 14 7.98 -1.69 4.23
C SER A 14 7.75 -0.26 3.70
N LEU A 15 6.50 0.21 3.66
CA LEU A 15 6.13 1.53 3.15
C LEU A 15 6.79 2.63 4.00
N SER A 16 7.34 3.64 3.35
CA SER A 16 7.89 4.83 4.03
C SER A 16 7.74 6.09 3.17
N SER A 17 7.55 7.24 3.81
CA SER A 17 7.66 8.56 3.17
C SER A 17 9.14 8.88 2.93
N VAL A 18 9.45 9.48 1.78
CA VAL A 18 10.83 9.79 1.36
C VAL A 18 11.06 11.29 1.25
N SER A 19 10.15 12.01 0.58
CA SER A 19 10.29 13.43 0.29
C SER A 19 8.93 14.12 0.28
N LEU A 20 8.92 15.42 0.58
CA LEU A 20 7.74 16.28 0.43
C LEU A 20 7.72 17.04 -0.90
N ASP A 21 8.89 17.42 -1.43
CA ASP A 21 9.02 18.13 -2.71
C ASP A 21 10.21 17.60 -3.54
N PRO A 22 9.97 16.81 -4.62
CA PRO A 22 8.67 16.26 -5.00
C PRO A 22 8.15 15.28 -3.93
N PRO A 23 6.82 15.05 -3.84
CA PRO A 23 6.26 14.13 -2.85
C PRO A 23 6.57 12.68 -3.22
N LEU A 24 7.42 12.02 -2.44
CA LEU A 24 7.89 10.66 -2.72
C LEU A 24 7.56 9.71 -1.56
N VAL A 25 7.16 8.49 -1.92
CA VAL A 25 7.04 7.33 -1.02
C VAL A 25 7.85 6.16 -1.59
N LEU A 26 8.20 5.19 -0.75
CA LEU A 26 8.81 3.94 -1.20
C LEU A 26 8.20 2.72 -0.52
N PHE A 27 8.37 1.55 -1.13
CA PHE A 27 8.22 0.26 -0.49
C PHE A 27 9.26 -0.73 -1.05
N CYS A 28 9.51 -1.80 -0.33
CA CYS A 28 10.34 -2.92 -0.79
C CYS A 28 9.46 -4.11 -1.20
N LEU A 29 9.78 -4.74 -2.33
CA LEU A 29 9.09 -5.92 -2.84
C LEU A 29 10.08 -7.07 -3.05
N ASP A 30 9.76 -8.22 -2.45
CA ASP A 30 10.50 -9.47 -2.56
C ASP A 30 10.56 -9.95 -4.03
N ARG A 31 11.74 -10.35 -4.51
CA ARG A 31 11.95 -10.83 -5.88
C ARG A 31 11.24 -12.16 -6.20
N GLY A 32 10.94 -12.96 -5.18
CA GLY A 32 10.14 -14.18 -5.29
C GLY A 32 8.63 -13.94 -5.24
N SER A 33 8.17 -12.70 -5.08
CA SER A 33 6.74 -12.38 -5.12
C SER A 33 6.15 -12.62 -6.50
N TYR A 34 4.93 -13.18 -6.57
CA TYR A 34 4.14 -13.27 -7.80
C TYR A 34 3.94 -11.91 -8.48
N SER A 35 3.98 -10.82 -7.71
CA SER A 35 3.81 -9.45 -8.24
C SER A 35 5.12 -8.83 -8.73
N PHE A 36 6.27 -9.49 -8.55
CA PHE A 36 7.60 -8.95 -8.87
C PHE A 36 7.71 -8.45 -10.31
N ASN A 37 7.48 -9.34 -11.29
CA ASN A 37 7.59 -9.02 -12.72
C ASN A 37 6.72 -7.81 -13.12
N HIS A 38 5.59 -7.61 -12.43
CA HIS A 38 4.72 -6.48 -12.68
C HIS A 38 5.30 -5.18 -12.12
N PHE A 39 5.65 -5.15 -10.84
CA PHE A 39 6.11 -3.92 -10.18
C PHE A 39 7.53 -3.51 -10.58
N GLU A 40 8.33 -4.41 -11.14
CA GLU A 40 9.64 -4.06 -11.71
C GLU A 40 9.51 -3.05 -12.87
N THR A 41 8.41 -3.09 -13.62
CA THR A 41 8.21 -2.26 -14.83
C THR A 41 6.94 -1.40 -14.79
N ALA A 42 6.13 -1.51 -13.74
CA ALA A 42 4.88 -0.76 -13.59
C ALA A 42 5.14 0.75 -13.63
N LYS A 43 4.34 1.47 -14.44
CA LYS A 43 4.42 2.94 -14.56
C LYS A 43 3.64 3.67 -13.47
N HIS A 44 2.57 3.04 -12.99
CA HIS A 44 1.70 3.58 -11.96
C HIS A 44 1.34 2.50 -10.95
N PHE A 45 1.12 2.91 -9.71
CA PHE A 45 0.60 2.06 -8.66
C PHE A 45 -0.23 2.88 -7.66
N ALA A 46 -1.07 2.19 -6.88
CA ALA A 46 -1.76 2.80 -5.76
C ALA A 46 -1.32 2.12 -4.45
N VAL A 47 -1.11 2.92 -3.41
CA VAL A 47 -0.87 2.45 -2.04
C VAL A 47 -2.16 2.65 -1.26
N ASN A 48 -2.72 1.57 -0.74
CA ASN A 48 -3.91 1.57 0.11
C ASN A 48 -3.46 1.43 1.57
N VAL A 49 -3.61 2.50 2.37
CA VAL A 49 -3.36 2.45 3.81
C VAL A 49 -4.60 1.89 4.49
N LEU A 50 -4.47 0.72 5.11
CA LEU A 50 -5.60 -0.04 5.65
C LEU A 50 -6.00 0.45 7.03
N THR A 51 -7.30 0.42 7.32
CA THR A 51 -7.86 0.62 8.66
C THR A 51 -7.74 -0.66 9.50
N ASP A 52 -7.85 -0.55 10.83
CA ASP A 52 -7.79 -1.70 11.75
C ASP A 52 -8.89 -2.76 11.51
N LEU A 53 -9.95 -2.39 10.78
CA LEU A 53 -11.03 -3.28 10.34
C LEU A 53 -10.67 -4.13 9.11
N GLN A 54 -9.60 -3.80 8.37
CA GLN A 54 -9.21 -4.43 7.11
C GLN A 54 -8.09 -5.50 7.27
N GLN A 55 -8.07 -6.16 8.43
CA GLN A 55 -7.10 -7.23 8.73
C GLN A 55 -7.20 -8.41 7.74
N ASP A 56 -8.42 -8.74 7.32
CA ASP A 56 -8.74 -9.79 6.35
C ASP A 56 -8.16 -9.47 4.97
N VAL A 57 -8.31 -8.22 4.51
CA VAL A 57 -7.70 -7.72 3.26
C VAL A 57 -6.18 -7.88 3.34
N SER A 58 -5.56 -7.38 4.41
CA SER A 58 -4.11 -7.52 4.63
C SER A 58 -3.65 -8.98 4.58
N ALA A 59 -4.35 -9.88 5.29
CA ALA A 59 -3.99 -11.30 5.36
C ALA A 59 -4.16 -12.01 4.01
N HIS A 60 -5.19 -11.64 3.25
CA HIS A 60 -5.47 -12.18 1.92
C HIS A 60 -4.38 -11.79 0.91
N PHE A 61 -4.02 -10.50 0.87
CA PHE A 61 -3.03 -9.99 -0.07
C PHE A 61 -1.57 -10.32 0.30
N ALA A 62 -1.31 -10.77 1.54
CA ALA A 62 0.00 -11.26 1.97
C ALA A 62 0.30 -12.70 1.50
N ARG A 63 -0.71 -13.50 1.16
CA ARG A 63 -0.52 -14.89 0.74
C ARG A 63 -0.23 -14.98 -0.76
N PRO A 64 0.60 -15.93 -1.22
CA PRO A 64 0.75 -16.19 -2.66
C PRO A 64 -0.52 -16.83 -3.24
N SER A 65 -1.08 -16.24 -4.29
CA SER A 65 -2.29 -16.75 -4.98
C SER A 65 -2.44 -16.06 -6.34
N GLU A 66 -2.91 -16.81 -7.35
CA GLU A 66 -3.22 -16.29 -8.70
C GLU A 66 -4.58 -15.57 -8.74
N ASP A 67 -5.51 -15.93 -7.84
CA ASP A 67 -6.92 -15.50 -7.87
C ASP A 67 -7.26 -14.42 -6.81
N LYS A 68 -6.27 -13.65 -6.33
CA LYS A 68 -6.45 -12.68 -5.21
C LYS A 68 -7.64 -11.74 -5.40
N TRP A 69 -7.93 -11.36 -6.63
CA TRP A 69 -8.92 -10.32 -6.93
C TRP A 69 -10.31 -10.83 -7.27
N ARG A 70 -10.49 -12.15 -7.44
CA ARG A 70 -11.74 -12.75 -7.96
C ARG A 70 -13.00 -12.40 -7.14
N HIS A 71 -12.84 -12.16 -5.84
CA HIS A 71 -13.94 -11.86 -4.91
C HIS A 71 -13.67 -10.61 -4.06
N VAL A 72 -12.79 -9.73 -4.52
CA VAL A 72 -12.44 -8.50 -3.80
C VAL A 72 -13.05 -7.32 -4.55
N GLY A 73 -13.91 -6.55 -3.88
CA GLY A 73 -14.43 -5.30 -4.42
C GLY A 73 -13.35 -4.23 -4.46
N TYR A 74 -13.20 -3.56 -5.60
CA TYR A 74 -12.29 -2.42 -5.76
C TYR A 74 -12.86 -1.45 -6.78
N ASP A 75 -12.46 -0.18 -6.65
CA ASP A 75 -12.63 0.83 -7.67
C ASP A 75 -11.30 1.08 -8.39
N LEU A 76 -11.35 1.78 -9.52
CA LEU A 76 -10.15 2.29 -10.18
C LEU A 76 -9.95 3.76 -9.82
N CYS A 77 -8.74 4.09 -9.38
CA CYS A 77 -8.35 5.47 -9.14
C CYS A 77 -7.97 6.20 -10.45
N SER A 78 -7.57 7.47 -10.36
CA SER A 78 -7.34 8.32 -11.54
C SER A 78 -6.16 7.84 -12.42
N VAL A 79 -5.20 7.13 -11.82
CA VAL A 79 -4.10 6.47 -12.55
C VAL A 79 -4.43 5.03 -12.99
N GLY A 80 -5.69 4.62 -12.92
CA GLY A 80 -6.17 3.31 -13.38
C GLY A 80 -5.72 2.14 -12.49
N CYS A 81 -5.40 2.38 -11.23
CA CYS A 81 -4.99 1.33 -10.29
C CYS A 81 -6.12 0.95 -9.32
N PRO A 82 -6.20 -0.33 -8.87
CA PRO A 82 -7.20 -0.76 -7.90
C PRO A 82 -7.03 -0.06 -6.54
N VAL A 83 -8.16 0.40 -5.99
CA VAL A 83 -8.25 0.97 -4.65
C VAL A 83 -9.42 0.36 -3.90
N PHE A 84 -9.22 0.09 -2.61
CA PHE A 84 -10.28 -0.46 -1.77
C PHE A 84 -11.20 0.65 -1.24
N ALA A 85 -12.43 0.26 -0.90
CA ALA A 85 -13.33 1.08 -0.10
C ALA A 85 -12.83 1.13 1.36
N GLU A 86 -13.24 2.16 2.11
CA GLU A 86 -12.99 2.28 3.55
C GLU A 86 -11.51 2.17 3.99
N THR A 87 -10.57 2.49 3.09
CA THR A 87 -9.16 2.64 3.45
C THR A 87 -8.94 3.95 4.18
N LEU A 88 -7.96 4.00 5.08
CA LEU A 88 -7.62 5.21 5.81
C LEU A 88 -7.15 6.28 4.82
N ALA A 89 -6.26 5.89 3.91
CA ALA A 89 -5.77 6.75 2.85
C ALA A 89 -5.38 5.99 1.59
N VAL A 90 -5.31 6.72 0.47
CA VAL A 90 -4.80 6.25 -0.81
C VAL A 90 -3.76 7.22 -1.34
N PHE A 91 -2.59 6.69 -1.71
CA PHE A 91 -1.61 7.39 -2.53
C PHE A 91 -1.67 6.83 -3.95
N GLU A 92 -1.95 7.69 -4.92
CA GLU A 92 -1.82 7.36 -6.34
C GLU A 92 -0.45 7.83 -6.81
N CYS A 93 0.35 6.89 -7.30
CA CYS A 93 1.76 7.12 -7.58
C CYS A 93 2.09 6.85 -9.04
N ARG A 94 2.99 7.67 -9.57
CA ARG A 94 3.80 7.34 -10.76
C ARG A 94 5.12 6.77 -10.27
N THR A 95 5.61 5.70 -10.87
CA THR A 95 6.92 5.15 -10.55
C THR A 95 8.00 6.16 -10.88
N HIS A 96 8.74 6.58 -9.86
CA HIS A 96 9.83 7.54 -9.97
C HIS A 96 11.15 6.84 -10.23
N ALA A 97 11.43 5.76 -9.49
CA ALA A 97 12.62 4.94 -9.65
C ALA A 97 12.41 3.53 -9.11
N VAL A 98 13.18 2.58 -9.63
CA VAL A 98 13.30 1.22 -9.08
C VAL A 98 14.79 0.95 -8.84
N HIS A 99 15.15 0.56 -7.62
CA HIS A 99 16.52 0.27 -7.24
C HIS A 99 16.67 -1.18 -6.80
N ASP A 100 17.88 -1.72 -6.97
CA ASP A 100 18.24 -2.99 -6.36
C ASP A 100 18.33 -2.85 -4.83
N GLY A 101 17.82 -3.84 -4.11
CA GLY A 101 17.86 -3.95 -2.65
C GLY A 101 18.25 -5.35 -2.18
N GLY A 102 19.07 -6.08 -2.95
CA GLY A 102 19.42 -7.47 -2.67
C GLY A 102 18.33 -8.45 -3.11
N ASP A 103 17.73 -9.18 -2.15
CA ASP A 103 16.61 -10.09 -2.41
C ASP A 103 15.27 -9.35 -2.66
N HIS A 104 15.28 -8.02 -2.54
CA HIS A 104 14.16 -7.13 -2.85
C HIS A 104 14.53 -6.14 -3.96
N ILE A 105 13.49 -5.53 -4.55
CA ILE A 105 13.59 -4.23 -5.21
C ILE A 105 13.02 -3.15 -4.30
N ILE A 106 13.58 -1.94 -4.39
CA ILE A 106 13.05 -0.73 -3.75
C ILE A 106 12.32 0.05 -4.82
N VAL A 107 11.01 0.18 -4.70
CA VAL A 107 10.18 0.95 -5.63
C VAL A 107 9.92 2.31 -5.00
N VAL A 108 10.35 3.38 -5.67
CA VAL A 108 10.09 4.77 -5.28
C VAL A 108 9.00 5.31 -6.19
N GLY A 109 7.93 5.84 -5.59
CA GLY A 109 6.82 6.46 -6.30
C GLY A 109 6.70 7.94 -5.98
N GLU A 110 6.44 8.73 -7.01
CA GLU A 110 6.00 10.12 -6.89
C GLU A 110 4.48 10.16 -6.73
N VAL A 111 4.02 10.75 -5.64
CA VAL A 111 2.59 10.87 -5.33
C VAL A 111 1.99 11.94 -6.23
N VAL A 112 1.16 11.53 -7.18
CA VAL A 112 0.44 12.45 -8.09
C VAL A 112 -0.92 12.85 -7.56
N ARG A 113 -1.49 12.04 -6.65
CA ARG A 113 -2.73 12.33 -5.94
C ARG A 113 -2.76 11.61 -4.60
N PHE A 114 -3.34 12.27 -3.60
CA PHE A 114 -3.56 11.73 -2.26
C PHE A 114 -5.02 11.94 -1.86
N ALA A 115 -5.60 10.94 -1.19
CA ALA A 115 -6.93 11.05 -0.61
C ALA A 115 -6.97 10.39 0.77
N HIS A 116 -7.45 11.12 1.77
CA HIS A 116 -7.95 10.55 3.01
C HIS A 116 -9.39 10.07 2.76
N LYS A 117 -9.70 8.80 3.05
CA LYS A 117 -11.00 8.21 2.63
C LYS A 117 -11.90 7.81 3.80
N ALA A 118 -11.34 7.35 4.91
CA ALA A 118 -12.12 6.89 6.07
C ALA A 118 -11.57 7.48 7.37
N GLU A 119 -12.43 7.55 8.39
CA GLU A 119 -12.03 7.83 9.78
C GLU A 119 -11.65 6.52 10.49
N GLY A 120 -10.91 6.63 11.58
CA GLY A 120 -10.55 5.50 12.45
C GLY A 120 -9.05 5.22 12.52
N ASP A 121 -8.70 4.10 13.14
CA ASP A 121 -7.31 3.74 13.41
C ASP A 121 -6.68 2.95 12.25
N PRO A 122 -5.36 3.10 12.01
CA PRO A 122 -4.63 2.30 11.04
C PRO A 122 -4.50 0.84 11.49
N LEU A 123 -4.45 -0.08 10.53
CA LEU A 123 -4.01 -1.45 10.78
C LEU A 123 -2.51 -1.45 11.12
N LEU A 124 -2.17 -1.90 12.34
CA LEU A 124 -0.78 -2.04 12.76
C LEU A 124 -0.28 -3.48 12.61
N TYR A 125 0.99 -3.63 12.26
CA TYR A 125 1.69 -4.92 12.25
C TYR A 125 3.01 -4.81 13.01
N TYR A 126 3.14 -5.55 14.10
CA TYR A 126 4.29 -5.50 15.00
C TYR A 126 4.62 -6.89 15.54
N ARG A 127 5.92 -7.24 15.56
CA ARG A 127 6.42 -8.55 16.03
C ARG A 127 5.69 -9.75 15.42
N GLY A 128 5.38 -9.67 14.12
CA GLY A 128 4.73 -10.75 13.38
C GLY A 128 3.22 -10.90 13.66
N ARG A 129 2.57 -9.88 14.23
CA ARG A 129 1.15 -9.92 14.62
C ARG A 129 0.47 -8.59 14.31
N TYR A 130 -0.83 -8.66 14.03
CA TYR A 130 -1.66 -7.47 13.98
C TYR A 130 -1.84 -6.85 15.37
N ALA A 131 -1.88 -5.52 15.42
CA ALA A 131 -2.03 -4.73 16.63
C ALA A 131 -3.00 -3.56 16.36
N ARG A 132 -3.38 -2.85 17.42
CA ARG A 132 -4.21 -1.64 17.37
C ARG A 132 -3.51 -0.51 18.11
N ILE A 133 -3.90 0.71 17.79
CA ILE A 133 -3.51 1.88 18.58
C ILE A 133 -4.07 1.69 20.00
N ALA A 134 -3.23 1.94 21.00
CA ALA A 134 -3.71 1.98 22.38
C ALA A 134 -4.60 3.22 22.54
N PRO A 135 -5.72 3.14 23.26
CA PRO A 135 -6.54 4.31 23.56
C PRO A 135 -5.66 5.44 24.11
N GLU A 136 -5.90 6.67 23.68
CA GLU A 136 -5.21 7.81 24.30
C GLU A 136 -5.59 7.87 25.79
N ASP A 137 -4.59 7.79 26.66
CA ASP A 137 -4.77 8.19 28.06
C ASP A 137 -4.97 9.73 28.07
N GLY A 138 -6.18 10.21 28.38
CA GLY A 138 -6.51 11.64 28.29
C GLY A 138 -5.73 12.55 29.27
N PRO A 139 -5.94 13.88 29.29
CA PRO A 139 -6.05 14.76 28.14
C PRO A 139 -4.66 15.00 27.52
N GLY A 140 -4.52 14.76 26.22
CA GLY A 140 -3.29 15.02 25.48
C GLY A 140 -2.89 16.48 25.53
N ASN A 141 -1.62 16.74 25.84
CA ASN A 141 -1.01 18.06 25.70
C ASN A 141 -0.99 18.41 24.21
N ALA A 142 -1.95 19.22 23.77
CA ALA A 142 -1.96 19.83 22.45
C ALA A 142 -0.73 20.73 22.31
N GLY A 143 0.32 20.21 21.68
CA GLY A 143 1.55 20.97 21.49
C GLY A 143 2.59 20.25 20.65
N ARG A 144 2.41 20.25 19.33
CA ARG A 144 3.36 20.80 18.35
C ARG A 144 2.88 20.61 16.92
#